data_AF-A0A8H8RNU8-F1
#
_entry.id   AF-A0A8H8RNU8-F1
#
_cell.length_a   1.000
_cell.length_b   1.000
_cell.length_c   1.000
_cell.angle_alpha   90.00
_cell.angle_beta   90.00
_cell.angle_gamma   90.00
#
_symmetry.space_group_name_H-M   'P 1'
#
loop_
_entity.id
_entity.type
_entity.pdbx_description
1 polymer ?
#
loop_
_entity_poly.entity_id
_entity_poly.type
_entity_poly.pdbx_seq_one_letter_code
_entity_poly.pdbx_strand_id
1 'polypeptide(L)'
;MQYLLRWQLSALLWASRAILYRLWDKLGQGEVIEIAAYAARHFEQHKRPLRIAVDEAIWRYNFYLPPSTVARICLKCPEANPNEKNILWRVLQLLRLNIRLVFVTDGPRRPKKRNLDIHYGNNDNETGLLREMLQQLGVPWHRAPAEAEAECAMLQKLGIVDAVWTEDSDALMFGATTVIRFCHKPAGGKPTKNNLKVRVYHSEEITKTYPCLDREGMVLFAVLSGGDYNTVGLPNVGPEGALEAAKQGLSHTLCRASENGTLQAWKEELQMHLVNTGSKVRVPAVFPDPGHVKCYNKPLVSFTRILRNLEPQWWNMTFGDALWDLLLYRFNLWLPDFIQLVAPIFLVRSLAQTSPGQEASNSCYQILHVKHNDKMQSEVSFILSAVMTWDLSKMVAEFTRDRRQQPPERVVVKEILDCILQHGIPDVMKGVERQPIPGKKKGKASKDHTDDTTAIPHEPLKTGNKRERKSKTTVQDSAVNENEQVKRRKLSTSDTRSIICQDPPAPATKEKPVTQKSKVIDLTSDSEEDNVLAPLSPLSQARQARLRHFEPKVLKVNGGTSENQATNHATVTGTENMQGLIEEFRVPGIKF
;
A
#
# COMPACT_ATOMS: atom_id res chain seq x y z
N MET A 1 -14.48 -15.96 18.02
CA MET A 1 -15.32 -14.91 18.64
C MET A 1 -14.51 -13.68 19.09
N GLN A 2 -13.37 -13.86 19.78
CA GLN A 2 -12.45 -12.74 20.13
C GLN A 2 -11.91 -11.95 18.92
N TYR A 3 -11.65 -12.60 17.79
CA TYR A 3 -11.26 -11.94 16.53
C TYR A 3 -12.34 -11.03 15.93
N LEU A 4 -13.63 -11.36 16.13
CA LEU A 4 -14.76 -10.57 15.60
C LEU A 4 -15.00 -9.30 16.43
N LEU A 5 -14.87 -9.39 17.76
CA LEU A 5 -14.96 -8.22 18.65
C LEU A 5 -13.81 -7.23 18.46
N ARG A 6 -12.57 -7.71 18.28
CA ARG A 6 -11.41 -6.84 17.97
C ARG A 6 -11.56 -6.11 16.62
N TRP A 7 -12.21 -6.75 15.63
CA TRP A 7 -12.40 -6.15 14.31
C TRP A 7 -13.50 -5.09 14.27
N GLN A 8 -14.62 -5.31 14.98
CA GLN A 8 -15.67 -4.31 15.16
C GLN A 8 -15.14 -3.05 15.87
N LEU A 9 -14.17 -3.22 16.77
CA LEU A 9 -13.48 -2.11 17.42
C LEU A 9 -12.55 -1.34 16.45
N SER A 10 -11.88 -2.01 15.51
CA SER A 10 -11.14 -1.33 14.42
C SER A 10 -12.02 -0.62 13.39
N ALA A 11 -13.29 -1.02 13.26
CA ALA A 11 -14.28 -0.29 12.47
C ALA A 11 -14.87 0.91 13.26
N LEU A 12 -15.03 0.80 14.58
CA LEU A 12 -15.41 1.92 15.46
C LEU A 12 -14.29 2.97 15.63
N LEU A 13 -13.02 2.55 15.56
CA LEU A 13 -11.84 3.41 15.37
C LEU A 13 -11.98 4.36 14.18
N TRP A 14 -12.73 3.96 13.15
CA TRP A 14 -12.98 4.76 11.96
C TRP A 14 -14.01 5.88 12.18
N ALA A 15 -14.95 5.69 13.11
CA ALA A 15 -15.86 6.77 13.50
C ALA A 15 -15.12 7.91 14.25
N SER A 16 -14.02 7.60 14.97
CA SER A 16 -13.13 8.62 15.56
C SER A 16 -12.09 9.19 14.57
N ARG A 17 -11.63 8.41 13.58
CA ARG A 17 -10.71 8.89 12.51
C ARG A 17 -11.34 9.85 11.50
N ALA A 18 -12.67 10.03 11.52
CA ALA A 18 -13.38 11.03 10.72
C ALA A 18 -12.89 12.48 10.96
N ILE A 19 -12.15 12.72 12.05
CA ILE A 19 -11.59 14.04 12.40
C ILE A 19 -10.24 14.30 11.69
N LEU A 20 -9.39 13.28 11.47
CA LEU A 20 -8.11 13.43 10.74
C LEU A 20 -8.27 13.43 9.20
N TYR A 21 -9.37 12.85 8.68
CA TYR A 21 -9.76 13.04 7.28
C TYR A 21 -9.93 14.53 6.92
N ARG A 22 -10.32 15.37 7.90
CA ARG A 22 -10.53 16.79 7.68
C ARG A 22 -9.27 17.54 7.25
N LEU A 23 -8.09 17.13 7.74
CA LEU A 23 -6.86 17.80 7.33
C LEU A 23 -6.54 17.48 5.87
N TRP A 24 -6.69 16.23 5.44
CA TRP A 24 -6.50 15.84 4.03
C TRP A 24 -7.42 16.61 3.08
N ASP A 25 -8.65 16.92 3.49
CA ASP A 25 -9.57 17.76 2.71
C ASP A 25 -9.08 19.21 2.52
N LYS A 26 -8.17 19.67 3.38
CA LYS A 26 -7.59 21.03 3.33
C LYS A 26 -6.22 21.09 2.67
N LEU A 27 -5.45 19.99 2.65
CA LEU A 27 -4.09 19.94 2.09
C LEU A 27 -4.04 19.84 0.56
N GLY A 28 -5.20 19.84 -0.10
CA GLY A 28 -5.33 19.64 -1.54
C GLY A 28 -5.31 18.17 -1.94
N GLN A 29 -5.31 17.93 -3.25
CA GLN A 29 -5.41 16.57 -3.79
C GLN A 29 -4.06 15.82 -3.76
N GLY A 30 -2.91 16.49 -3.70
CA GLY A 30 -1.60 15.82 -3.87
C GLY A 30 -1.40 15.24 -5.28
N GLU A 31 -0.16 14.83 -5.60
CA GLU A 31 0.18 14.25 -6.90
C GLU A 31 -0.29 12.79 -6.98
N VAL A 32 -1.09 12.44 -7.99
CA VAL A 32 -1.43 11.04 -8.28
C VAL A 32 -0.49 10.49 -9.34
N ILE A 33 0.30 9.49 -8.98
CA ILE A 33 1.35 8.92 -9.84
C ILE A 33 1.44 7.40 -9.69
N GLU A 34 1.86 6.70 -10.75
CA GLU A 34 2.25 5.29 -10.63
C GLU A 34 3.58 5.19 -9.84
N ILE A 35 3.65 4.32 -8.83
CA ILE A 35 4.84 4.17 -7.98
C ILE A 35 6.09 3.78 -8.78
N ALA A 36 5.91 3.08 -9.90
CA ALA A 36 6.98 2.78 -10.86
C ALA A 36 7.58 4.06 -11.46
N ALA A 37 6.72 4.99 -11.93
CA ALA A 37 7.16 6.28 -12.45
C ALA A 37 7.79 7.15 -11.36
N TYR A 38 7.25 7.12 -10.13
CA TYR A 38 7.83 7.83 -8.99
C TYR A 38 9.23 7.30 -8.63
N ALA A 39 9.40 5.98 -8.57
CA ALA A 39 10.69 5.34 -8.34
C ALA A 39 11.69 5.62 -9.48
N ALA A 40 11.24 5.64 -10.73
CA ALA A 40 12.07 5.99 -11.87
C ALA A 40 12.59 7.43 -11.79
N ARG A 41 11.72 8.41 -11.52
CA ARG A 41 12.11 9.83 -11.34
C ARG A 41 13.14 9.98 -10.21
N HIS A 42 12.89 9.33 -9.08
CA HIS A 42 13.84 9.34 -7.96
C HIS A 42 15.20 8.74 -8.36
N PHE A 43 15.21 7.59 -9.03
CA PHE A 43 16.45 6.95 -9.47
C PHE A 43 17.21 7.80 -10.48
N GLU A 44 16.51 8.45 -11.42
CA GLU A 44 17.12 9.36 -12.39
C GLU A 44 17.81 10.55 -11.73
N GLN A 45 17.18 11.13 -10.71
CA GLN A 45 17.68 12.28 -9.97
C GLN A 45 18.82 11.94 -9.01
N HIS A 46 18.70 10.84 -8.25
CA HIS A 46 19.61 10.53 -7.14
C HIS A 46 20.60 9.39 -7.42
N LYS A 47 20.44 8.66 -8.53
CA LYS A 47 21.25 7.49 -8.91
C LYS A 47 21.33 6.42 -7.81
N ARG A 48 20.27 6.30 -7.02
CA ARG A 48 20.12 5.29 -5.96
C ARG A 48 18.65 4.91 -5.81
N PRO A 49 18.35 3.71 -5.26
CA PRO A 49 16.97 3.29 -5.01
C PRO A 49 16.22 4.26 -4.10
N LEU A 50 14.91 4.39 -4.35
CA LEU A 50 13.96 5.07 -3.47
C LEU A 50 13.82 4.28 -2.17
N ARG A 51 13.99 4.93 -1.02
CA ARG A 51 13.86 4.34 0.31
C ARG A 51 12.57 4.84 0.97
N ILE A 52 11.73 3.93 1.44
CA ILE A 52 10.42 4.27 2.00
C ILE A 52 10.28 3.66 3.40
N ALA A 53 9.94 4.49 4.39
CA ALA A 53 9.45 3.99 5.68
C ALA A 53 7.95 3.73 5.58
N VAL A 54 7.54 2.52 5.94
CA VAL A 54 6.16 2.04 5.83
C VAL A 54 5.56 1.93 7.22
N ASP A 55 4.42 2.59 7.41
CA ASP A 55 3.55 2.33 8.55
C ASP A 55 2.91 0.95 8.39
N GLU A 56 3.34 0.01 9.21
CA GLU A 56 2.94 -1.40 9.12
C GLU A 56 1.43 -1.59 9.35
N ALA A 57 0.87 -0.86 10.31
CA ALA A 57 -0.50 -1.07 10.75
C ALA A 57 -1.48 -0.71 9.62
N ILE A 58 -1.14 0.33 8.87
CA ILE A 58 -1.91 0.80 7.71
C ILE A 58 -1.86 -0.21 6.56
N TRP A 59 -0.72 -0.87 6.35
CA TRP A 59 -0.61 -1.92 5.34
C TRP A 59 -1.45 -3.15 5.69
N ARG A 60 -1.42 -3.61 6.95
CA ARG A 60 -2.30 -4.69 7.40
C ARG A 60 -3.77 -4.33 7.19
N TYR A 61 -4.18 -3.13 7.63
CA TYR A 61 -5.55 -2.67 7.46
C TYR A 61 -6.02 -2.72 5.99
N ASN A 62 -5.19 -2.22 5.08
CA ASN A 62 -5.51 -2.17 3.65
C ASN A 62 -5.52 -3.56 3.02
N PHE A 63 -4.54 -4.42 3.30
CA PHE A 63 -4.33 -5.65 2.55
C PHE A 63 -4.85 -6.93 3.22
N TYR A 64 -5.19 -6.91 4.51
CA TYR A 64 -5.80 -8.06 5.16
C TYR A 64 -7.22 -8.26 4.63
N LEU A 65 -7.56 -9.52 4.38
CA LEU A 65 -8.86 -9.92 3.86
C LEU A 65 -9.90 -9.93 4.99
N PRO A 66 -11.19 -9.77 4.66
CA PRO A 66 -12.27 -9.94 5.64
C PRO A 66 -12.19 -11.33 6.31
N PRO A 67 -12.47 -11.45 7.62
CA PRO A 67 -12.37 -12.73 8.34
C PRO A 67 -13.16 -13.87 7.70
N SER A 68 -14.33 -13.58 7.14
CA SER A 68 -15.15 -14.57 6.41
C SER A 68 -14.44 -15.13 5.18
N THR A 69 -13.68 -14.28 4.46
CA THR A 69 -12.90 -14.70 3.30
C THR A 69 -11.69 -15.52 3.72
N VAL A 70 -11.00 -15.11 4.79
CA VAL A 70 -9.89 -15.88 5.37
C VAL A 70 -10.38 -17.26 5.78
N ALA A 71 -11.47 -17.34 6.55
CA ALA A 71 -12.07 -18.61 6.97
C ALA A 71 -12.42 -19.52 5.79
N ARG A 72 -13.01 -18.96 4.72
CA ARG A 72 -13.33 -19.72 3.49
C ARG A 72 -12.08 -20.26 2.78
N ILE A 73 -10.97 -19.51 2.79
CA ILE A 73 -9.69 -19.98 2.23
C ILE A 73 -9.12 -21.08 3.11
N CYS A 74 -9.08 -20.87 4.43
CA CYS A 74 -8.55 -21.82 5.40
C CYS A 74 -9.38 -23.12 5.46
N LEU A 75 -10.68 -23.07 5.18
CA LEU A 75 -11.51 -24.28 5.03
C LEU A 75 -11.03 -25.17 3.87
N LYS A 76 -10.49 -24.57 2.80
CA LYS A 76 -9.95 -25.31 1.64
C LYS A 76 -8.48 -25.69 1.84
N CYS A 77 -7.72 -24.85 2.52
CA CYS A 77 -6.29 -25.05 2.79
C CYS A 77 -5.97 -24.49 4.19
N PRO A 78 -6.01 -25.32 5.24
CA PRO A 78 -5.83 -24.87 6.63
C PRO A 78 -4.51 -24.15 6.89
N GLU A 79 -3.46 -24.52 6.15
CA GLU A 79 -2.10 -23.97 6.26
C GLU A 79 -1.91 -22.66 5.48
N ALA A 80 -2.92 -22.20 4.73
CA ALA A 80 -2.80 -21.00 3.93
C ALA A 80 -2.72 -19.73 4.80
N ASN A 81 -1.77 -18.85 4.46
CA ASN A 81 -1.57 -17.54 5.10
C ASN A 81 -1.97 -16.41 4.13
N PRO A 82 -3.27 -16.21 3.84
CA PRO A 82 -3.71 -15.34 2.73
C PRO A 82 -3.45 -13.85 2.97
N ASN A 83 -3.39 -13.40 4.22
CA ASN A 83 -3.16 -12.00 4.58
C ASN A 83 -1.69 -11.61 4.35
N GLU A 84 -0.78 -12.39 4.91
CA GLU A 84 0.66 -12.23 4.75
C GLU A 84 1.05 -12.47 3.29
N LYS A 85 0.46 -13.46 2.62
CA LYS A 85 0.62 -13.67 1.18
C LYS A 85 0.19 -12.45 0.37
N ASN A 86 -0.88 -11.75 0.78
CA ASN A 86 -1.26 -10.52 0.10
C ASN A 86 -0.17 -9.47 0.22
N ILE A 87 0.37 -9.20 1.41
CA ILE A 87 1.45 -8.23 1.60
C ILE A 87 2.70 -8.66 0.82
N LEU A 88 3.08 -9.94 0.87
CA LEU A 88 4.18 -10.54 0.12
C LEU A 88 4.18 -10.13 -1.34
N TRP A 89 3.05 -10.31 -2.04
CA TRP A 89 2.94 -9.95 -3.45
C TRP A 89 3.27 -8.48 -3.72
N ARG A 90 2.82 -7.56 -2.85
CA ARG A 90 3.04 -6.13 -3.03
C ARG A 90 4.49 -5.76 -2.73
N VAL A 91 5.05 -6.31 -1.66
CA VAL A 91 6.47 -6.13 -1.32
C VAL A 91 7.35 -6.60 -2.47
N LEU A 92 7.11 -7.80 -3.01
CA LEU A 92 7.86 -8.31 -4.16
C LEU A 92 7.75 -7.37 -5.38
N GLN A 93 6.56 -6.83 -5.69
CA GLN A 93 6.42 -5.84 -6.77
C GLN A 93 7.23 -4.57 -6.52
N LEU A 94 7.23 -4.04 -5.29
CA LEU A 94 8.01 -2.84 -4.96
C LEU A 94 9.53 -3.11 -5.03
N LEU A 95 9.97 -4.26 -4.54
CA LEU A 95 11.39 -4.67 -4.63
C LEU A 95 11.84 -4.82 -6.09
N ARG A 96 10.97 -5.31 -6.99
CA ARG A 96 11.24 -5.39 -8.44
C ARG A 96 11.43 -4.02 -9.10
N LEU A 97 10.82 -2.97 -8.54
CA LEU A 97 11.03 -1.57 -8.95
C LEU A 97 12.29 -0.94 -8.34
N ASN A 98 13.15 -1.75 -7.72
CA ASN A 98 14.30 -1.32 -6.93
C ASN A 98 13.96 -0.41 -5.75
N ILE A 99 12.74 -0.48 -5.22
CA ILE A 99 12.37 0.29 -4.03
C ILE A 99 12.89 -0.45 -2.79
N ARG A 100 13.48 0.29 -1.86
CA ARG A 100 13.93 -0.22 -0.56
C ARG A 100 12.91 0.19 0.50
N LEU A 101 12.47 -0.77 1.32
CA LEU A 101 11.42 -0.57 2.30
C LEU A 101 11.98 -0.80 3.71
N VAL A 102 11.43 -0.10 4.70
CA VAL A 102 11.53 -0.47 6.12
C VAL A 102 10.13 -0.42 6.72
N PHE A 103 9.70 -1.51 7.35
CA PHE A 103 8.40 -1.56 8.03
C PHE A 103 8.58 -1.10 9.48
N VAL A 104 7.79 -0.12 9.89
CA VAL A 104 7.82 0.44 11.24
C VAL A 104 6.52 0.05 11.94
N THR A 105 6.66 -0.60 13.10
CA THR A 105 5.54 -0.89 14.00
C THR A 105 5.58 0.00 15.21
N ASP A 106 4.43 0.23 15.79
CA ASP A 106 4.34 0.95 17.05
C ASP A 106 5.02 0.25 18.24
N GLY A 107 5.39 1.08 19.20
CA GLY A 107 6.01 0.69 20.45
C GLY A 107 5.04 0.55 21.63
N PRO A 108 5.58 0.18 22.79
CA PRO A 108 4.82 0.04 24.02
C PRO A 108 4.49 1.38 24.69
N ARG A 109 5.19 2.48 24.38
CA ARG A 109 5.05 3.77 25.09
C ARG A 109 4.16 4.76 24.36
N ARG A 110 3.08 4.29 23.75
CA ARG A 110 2.13 5.17 23.05
C ARG A 110 1.44 6.12 24.05
N PRO A 111 1.22 7.39 23.68
CA PRO A 111 0.37 8.29 24.46
C PRO A 111 -1.07 7.75 24.55
N LYS A 112 -1.76 8.04 25.66
CA LYS A 112 -3.18 7.69 25.79
C LYS A 112 -4.01 8.55 24.85
N LYS A 113 -4.74 7.94 23.90
CA LYS A 113 -5.72 8.62 23.04
C LYS A 113 -7.11 8.53 23.71
N ARG A 114 -7.81 9.67 23.87
CA ARG A 114 -8.98 9.85 24.79
C ARG A 114 -10.20 8.95 24.54
N ASN A 115 -10.24 8.22 23.40
CA ASN A 115 -11.33 7.30 23.04
C ASN A 115 -10.90 5.84 22.87
N LEU A 116 -9.62 5.50 23.09
CA LEU A 116 -9.05 4.21 22.71
C LEU A 116 -8.12 3.68 23.81
N ASP A 117 -8.70 3.40 24.97
CA ASP A 117 -8.09 2.53 25.99
C ASP A 117 -8.19 1.04 25.58
N ILE A 118 -8.18 0.78 24.28
CA ILE A 118 -8.03 -0.59 23.77
C ILE A 118 -6.53 -0.80 23.73
N HIS A 119 -6.02 -1.52 24.72
CA HIS A 119 -4.79 -2.27 24.56
C HIS A 119 -4.87 -3.03 23.23
N TYR A 120 -4.34 -2.44 22.16
CA TYR A 120 -3.57 -3.21 21.20
C TYR A 120 -2.42 -3.76 22.02
N GLY A 121 -2.69 -4.85 22.76
CA GLY A 121 -1.64 -5.74 23.15
C GLY A 121 -0.92 -6.01 21.85
N ASN A 122 0.31 -5.50 21.75
CA ASN A 122 1.25 -5.91 20.74
C ASN A 122 1.41 -7.40 20.95
N ASN A 123 0.48 -8.19 20.40
CA ASN A 123 0.67 -9.59 20.19
C ASN A 123 1.71 -9.61 19.08
N ASP A 124 2.99 -9.50 19.45
CA ASP A 124 4.12 -9.75 18.54
C ASP A 124 3.93 -11.13 17.84
N ASN A 125 3.09 -12.00 18.41
CA ASN A 125 2.58 -13.24 17.83
C ASN A 125 1.70 -13.06 16.57
N GLU A 126 0.86 -12.02 16.48
CA GLU A 126 -0.05 -11.79 15.33
C GLU A 126 0.70 -11.29 14.09
N THR A 127 1.83 -10.61 14.27
CA THR A 127 2.69 -10.12 13.18
C THR A 127 3.95 -10.96 12.99
N GLY A 128 4.10 -12.06 13.74
CA GLY A 128 5.31 -12.89 13.72
C GLY A 128 5.68 -13.41 12.33
N LEU A 129 4.71 -13.99 11.61
CA LEU A 129 4.92 -14.49 10.25
C LEU A 129 5.22 -13.36 9.25
N LEU A 130 4.55 -12.21 9.40
CA LEU A 130 4.79 -11.04 8.54
C LEU A 130 6.22 -10.52 8.75
N ARG A 131 6.65 -10.38 10.01
CA ARG A 131 8.01 -9.96 10.36
C ARG A 131 9.05 -10.93 9.79
N GLU A 132 8.86 -12.23 10.04
CA GLU A 132 9.75 -13.28 9.51
C GLU A 132 9.87 -13.19 7.99
N MET A 133 8.73 -13.08 7.29
CA MET A 133 8.68 -12.94 5.84
C MET A 133 9.44 -11.71 5.34
N LEU A 134 9.24 -10.54 5.96
CA LEU A 134 9.94 -9.31 5.57
C LEU A 134 11.44 -9.43 5.80
N GLN A 135 11.85 -9.97 6.94
CA GLN A 135 13.27 -10.18 7.25
C GLN A 135 13.95 -11.12 6.26
N GLN A 136 13.30 -12.23 5.89
CA GLN A 136 13.79 -13.14 4.85
C GLN A 136 13.86 -12.49 3.47
N LEU A 137 13.01 -11.49 3.18
CA LEU A 137 13.08 -10.69 1.96
C LEU A 137 14.15 -9.57 2.00
N GLY A 138 14.95 -9.49 3.06
CA GLY A 138 15.92 -8.41 3.25
C GLY A 138 15.24 -7.05 3.44
N VAL A 139 14.02 -7.04 3.98
CA VAL A 139 13.26 -5.83 4.32
C VAL A 139 13.34 -5.63 5.84
N PRO A 140 13.99 -4.55 6.30
CA PRO A 140 14.06 -4.21 7.71
C PRO A 140 12.69 -4.12 8.40
N TRP A 141 12.64 -4.63 9.63
CA TRP A 141 11.53 -4.49 10.55
C TRP A 141 12.00 -3.70 11.77
N HIS A 142 11.38 -2.56 12.01
CA HIS A 142 11.74 -1.63 13.08
C HIS A 142 10.56 -1.41 14.02
N ARG A 143 10.82 -1.42 15.33
CA ARG A 143 9.80 -1.12 16.33
C ARG A 143 10.07 0.27 16.89
N ALA A 144 9.15 1.19 16.64
CA ALA A 144 9.15 2.52 17.23
C ALA A 144 9.09 2.42 18.76
N PRO A 145 9.56 3.44 19.50
CA PRO A 145 9.37 3.47 20.95
C PRO A 145 7.93 3.80 21.36
N ALA A 146 7.20 4.54 20.53
CA ALA A 146 5.80 4.92 20.73
C ALA A 146 4.98 4.78 19.43
N GLU A 147 4.81 5.84 18.65
CA GLU A 147 3.98 5.84 17.44
C GLU A 147 4.82 5.62 16.18
N ALA A 148 4.36 4.76 15.28
CA ALA A 148 5.06 4.37 14.08
C ALA A 148 5.23 5.54 13.10
N GLU A 149 4.19 6.33 12.90
CA GLU A 149 4.16 7.50 12.00
C GLU A 149 5.16 8.58 12.45
N ALA A 150 5.33 8.79 13.76
CA ALA A 150 6.32 9.71 14.31
C ALA A 150 7.76 9.22 14.08
N GLU A 151 8.00 7.93 14.27
CA GLU A 151 9.29 7.30 13.99
C GLU A 151 9.63 7.33 12.49
N CYS A 152 8.65 7.07 11.61
CA CYS A 152 8.80 7.20 10.17
C CYS A 152 9.18 8.63 9.75
N ALA A 153 8.49 9.64 10.30
CA ALA A 153 8.83 11.05 10.05
C ALA A 153 10.27 11.36 10.51
N MET A 154 10.70 10.80 11.64
CA MET A 154 12.07 10.95 12.13
C MET A 154 13.11 10.28 11.22
N LEU A 155 12.82 9.09 10.69
CA LEU A 155 13.68 8.41 9.71
C LEU A 155 13.87 9.25 8.45
N GLN A 156 12.79 9.87 7.95
CA GLN A 156 12.86 10.76 6.79
C GLN A 156 13.66 12.03 7.11
N LYS A 157 13.40 12.65 8.26
CA LYS A 157 14.12 13.85 8.71
C LYS A 157 15.63 13.61 8.84
N LEU A 158 16.04 12.40 9.19
CA LEU A 158 17.45 12.00 9.27
C LEU A 158 18.07 11.62 7.90
N GLY A 159 17.29 11.57 6.82
CA GLY A 159 17.73 11.17 5.49
C GLY A 159 17.92 9.65 5.32
N ILE A 160 17.47 8.85 6.28
CA ILE A 160 17.57 7.38 6.22
C ILE A 160 16.60 6.83 5.17
N VAL A 161 15.43 7.46 5.05
CA VAL A 161 14.43 7.20 4.01
C VAL A 161 14.07 8.50 3.29
N ASP A 162 13.50 8.38 2.09
CA ASP A 162 13.10 9.50 1.24
C ASP A 162 11.62 9.87 1.40
N ALA A 163 10.79 8.87 1.74
CA ALA A 163 9.34 9.02 1.85
C ALA A 163 8.77 8.21 3.02
N VAL A 164 7.65 8.69 3.57
CA VAL A 164 6.84 7.96 4.56
C VAL A 164 5.56 7.48 3.91
N TRP A 165 5.27 6.18 3.96
CA TRP A 165 4.01 5.62 3.47
C TRP A 165 3.05 5.39 4.63
N THR A 166 2.10 6.30 4.78
CA THR A 166 1.09 6.29 5.85
C THR A 166 -0.19 7.00 5.40
N GLU A 167 -1.34 6.59 5.92
CA GLU A 167 -2.64 7.26 5.77
C GLU A 167 -2.89 8.33 6.86
N ASP A 168 -2.06 8.36 7.90
CA ASP A 168 -2.22 9.29 9.02
C ASP A 168 -1.51 10.63 8.72
N SER A 169 -2.29 11.71 8.77
CA SER A 169 -1.77 13.07 8.52
C SER A 169 -0.86 13.58 9.64
N ASP A 170 -0.88 12.92 10.81
CA ASP A 170 0.02 13.21 11.93
C ASP A 170 1.50 13.11 11.54
N ALA A 171 1.85 12.30 10.54
CA ALA A 171 3.21 12.25 10.01
C ALA A 171 3.73 13.64 9.56
N LEU A 172 2.87 14.47 8.95
CA LEU A 172 3.23 15.84 8.55
C LEU A 172 3.49 16.73 9.78
N MET A 173 2.69 16.57 10.84
CA MET A 173 2.86 17.29 12.10
C MET A 173 4.14 16.86 12.85
N PHE A 174 4.54 15.60 12.71
CA PHE A 174 5.83 15.09 13.21
C PHE A 174 7.02 15.52 12.34
N GLY A 175 6.77 16.16 11.19
CA GLY A 175 7.79 16.74 10.32
C GLY A 175 8.16 15.90 9.11
N ALA A 176 7.32 14.96 8.69
CA ALA A 176 7.47 14.30 7.40
C ALA A 176 7.29 15.33 6.26
N THR A 177 8.19 15.31 5.28
CA THR A 177 8.19 16.25 4.16
C THR A 177 7.61 15.67 2.88
N THR A 178 7.68 14.34 2.72
CA THR A 178 7.11 13.58 1.61
C THR A 178 6.31 12.40 2.16
N VAL A 179 4.99 12.42 1.98
CA VAL A 179 4.07 11.39 2.47
C VAL A 179 3.37 10.71 1.28
N ILE A 180 3.42 9.38 1.26
CA ILE A 180 2.79 8.53 0.26
C ILE A 180 1.54 7.90 0.86
N ARG A 181 0.44 7.98 0.13
CA ARG A 181 -0.86 7.41 0.46
C ARG A 181 -1.36 6.48 -0.64
N PHE A 182 -2.24 5.57 -0.27
CA PHE A 182 -2.95 4.74 -1.22
C PHE A 182 -3.95 5.56 -2.03
N CYS A 183 -4.02 5.31 -3.33
CA CYS A 183 -5.13 5.78 -4.14
C CYS A 183 -6.36 4.89 -3.91
N HIS A 184 -7.24 5.30 -3.00
CA HIS A 184 -8.55 4.69 -2.83
C HIS A 184 -9.46 4.98 -4.03
N LYS A 185 -10.30 4.02 -4.41
CA LYS A 185 -11.34 4.26 -5.42
C LYS A 185 -12.36 5.28 -4.86
N PRO A 186 -12.98 6.12 -5.71
CA PRO A 186 -13.94 7.15 -5.28
C PRO A 186 -15.08 6.64 -4.39
N ALA A 187 -15.46 5.37 -4.52
CA ALA A 187 -16.49 4.71 -3.72
C ALA A 187 -16.01 4.14 -2.36
N GLY A 188 -14.85 4.57 -1.84
CA GLY A 188 -14.34 4.11 -0.54
C GLY A 188 -13.80 2.67 -0.53
N GLY A 189 -13.43 2.14 -1.70
CA GLY A 189 -12.93 0.77 -1.84
C GLY A 189 -11.46 0.59 -1.45
N LYS A 190 -11.09 -0.63 -1.04
CA LYS A 190 -9.69 -1.05 -0.89
C LYS A 190 -8.92 -0.86 -2.21
N PRO A 191 -7.61 -0.53 -2.17
CA PRO A 191 -6.80 -0.47 -3.38
C PRO A 191 -6.90 -1.80 -4.16
N THR A 192 -7.08 -1.73 -5.49
CA THR A 192 -7.17 -2.93 -6.32
C THR A 192 -5.85 -3.69 -6.35
N LYS A 193 -5.92 -5.00 -6.64
CA LYS A 193 -4.74 -5.91 -6.61
C LYS A 193 -3.57 -5.44 -7.48
N ASN A 194 -3.83 -4.67 -8.54
CA ASN A 194 -2.82 -4.15 -9.48
C ASN A 194 -2.62 -2.62 -9.37
N ASN A 195 -3.25 -1.94 -8.40
CA ASN A 195 -3.13 -0.48 -8.31
C ASN A 195 -1.79 -0.09 -7.69
N LEU A 196 -0.80 0.10 -8.55
CA LEU A 196 0.48 0.73 -8.22
C LEU A 196 0.38 2.27 -8.20
N LYS A 197 -0.83 2.84 -8.37
CA LYS A 197 -1.06 4.27 -8.22
C LYS A 197 -1.06 4.67 -6.76
N VAL A 198 -0.28 5.69 -6.44
CA VAL A 198 -0.15 6.29 -5.13
C VAL A 198 -0.43 7.79 -5.22
N ARG A 199 -0.80 8.36 -4.07
CA ARG A 199 -0.97 9.79 -3.91
C ARG A 199 0.17 10.31 -3.05
N VAL A 200 0.96 11.23 -3.59
CA VAL A 200 2.14 11.79 -2.94
C VAL A 200 1.85 13.22 -2.52
N TYR A 201 2.17 13.54 -1.27
CA TYR A 201 2.06 14.86 -0.70
C TYR A 201 3.46 15.38 -0.36
N HIS A 202 3.81 16.54 -0.90
CA HIS A 202 5.02 17.26 -0.57
C HIS A 202 4.69 18.45 0.33
N SER A 203 5.32 18.52 1.50
CA SER A 203 5.17 19.64 2.44
C SER A 203 5.47 21.00 1.80
N GLU A 204 6.42 21.07 0.87
CA GLU A 204 6.72 22.28 0.11
C GLU A 204 5.57 22.71 -0.81
N GLU A 205 4.87 21.77 -1.44
CA GLU A 205 3.72 22.07 -2.31
C GLU A 205 2.49 22.48 -1.48
N ILE A 206 2.30 21.81 -0.34
CA ILE A 206 1.28 22.16 0.65
C ILE A 206 1.50 23.60 1.10
N THR A 207 2.70 23.96 1.54
CA THR A 207 3.01 25.30 2.05
C THR A 207 3.02 26.37 0.97
N LYS A 208 3.39 26.05 -0.28
CA LYS A 208 3.20 26.95 -1.44
C LYS A 208 1.72 27.28 -1.67
N THR A 209 0.83 26.31 -1.50
CA THR A 209 -0.61 26.47 -1.71
C THR A 209 -1.31 27.09 -0.50
N TYR A 210 -0.89 26.68 0.70
CA TYR A 210 -1.45 27.07 1.99
C TYR A 210 -0.29 27.45 2.94
N PRO A 211 0.21 28.69 2.88
CA PRO A 211 1.37 29.12 3.67
C PRO A 211 1.21 28.97 5.20
N CYS A 212 -0.03 28.94 5.69
CA CYS A 212 -0.37 28.75 7.09
C CYS A 212 -0.44 27.27 7.53
N LEU A 213 -0.29 26.32 6.61
CA LEU A 213 -0.28 24.87 6.89
C LEU A 213 1.13 24.30 6.76
N ASP A 214 2.09 24.99 7.35
CA ASP A 214 3.37 24.38 7.72
C ASP A 214 3.18 23.41 8.90
N ARG A 215 4.28 22.81 9.39
CA ARG A 215 4.21 21.82 10.47
C ARG A 215 3.49 22.38 11.69
N GLU A 216 3.93 23.54 12.18
CA GLU A 216 3.36 24.22 13.35
C GLU A 216 1.88 24.62 13.10
N GLY A 217 1.55 25.04 11.88
CA GLY A 217 0.19 25.30 11.42
C GLY A 217 -0.72 24.08 11.49
N MET A 218 -0.24 22.92 11.04
CA MET A 218 -0.97 21.65 11.12
C MET A 218 -1.14 21.18 12.57
N VAL A 219 -0.15 21.41 13.43
CA VAL A 219 -0.27 21.14 14.88
C VAL A 219 -1.37 22.01 15.51
N LEU A 220 -1.36 23.32 15.23
CA LEU A 220 -2.42 24.21 15.68
C LEU A 220 -3.80 23.76 15.16
N PHE A 221 -3.86 23.35 13.89
CA PHE A 221 -5.08 22.83 13.28
C PHE A 221 -5.63 21.63 14.06
N ALA A 222 -4.80 20.64 14.40
CA ALA A 222 -5.21 19.48 15.19
C ALA A 222 -5.61 19.85 16.63
N VAL A 223 -4.87 20.77 17.26
CA VAL A 223 -5.16 21.23 18.63
C VAL A 223 -6.50 21.97 18.72
N LEU A 224 -6.83 22.79 17.72
CA LEU A 224 -8.08 23.57 17.69
C LEU A 224 -9.27 22.79 17.15
N SER A 225 -9.13 22.09 16.02
CA SER A 225 -10.26 21.42 15.34
C SER A 225 -10.52 19.98 15.80
N GLY A 226 -9.60 19.44 16.60
CA GLY A 226 -9.59 18.06 17.07
C GLY A 226 -8.56 17.21 16.32
N GLY A 227 -7.92 16.30 17.04
CA GLY A 227 -6.92 15.35 16.54
C GLY A 227 -6.90 14.09 17.38
N ASP A 228 -5.85 13.28 17.22
CA ASP A 228 -5.78 11.94 17.83
C ASP A 228 -5.63 11.97 19.36
N TYR A 229 -4.94 12.97 19.91
CA TYR A 229 -4.80 13.12 21.35
C TYR A 229 -6.01 13.83 22.00
N ASN A 230 -6.66 14.73 21.26
CA ASN A 230 -7.88 15.41 21.70
C ASN A 230 -8.90 15.51 20.56
N THR A 231 -9.85 14.58 20.51
CA THR A 231 -10.84 14.50 19.43
C THR A 231 -11.81 15.69 19.38
N VAL A 232 -11.99 16.41 20.50
CA VAL A 232 -12.90 17.56 20.55
C VAL A 232 -12.20 18.84 20.09
N GLY A 233 -10.89 18.96 20.29
CA GLY A 233 -10.17 20.21 20.10
C GLY A 233 -10.67 21.31 21.04
N LEU A 234 -10.79 22.53 20.52
CA LEU A 234 -11.44 23.67 21.16
C LEU A 234 -12.93 23.65 20.78
N PRO A 235 -13.86 23.49 21.76
CA PRO A 235 -15.29 23.42 21.45
C PRO A 235 -15.78 24.59 20.60
N ASN A 236 -16.57 24.29 19.56
CA ASN A 236 -17.10 25.24 18.59
C ASN A 236 -16.07 25.90 17.66
N VAL A 237 -14.83 25.38 17.61
CA VAL A 237 -13.85 25.73 16.57
C VAL A 237 -13.67 24.55 15.63
N GLY A 238 -14.16 24.72 14.39
CA GLY A 238 -13.99 23.75 13.32
C GLY A 238 -12.72 23.98 12.48
N PRO A 239 -12.54 23.20 11.40
CA PRO A 239 -11.43 23.33 10.47
C PRO A 239 -11.19 24.75 9.95
N GLU A 240 -12.27 25.47 9.63
CA GLU A 240 -12.21 26.83 9.08
C GLU A 240 -11.68 27.83 10.12
N GLY A 241 -12.15 27.73 11.36
CA GLY A 241 -11.68 28.58 12.46
C GLY A 241 -10.23 28.27 12.84
N ALA A 242 -9.84 27.00 12.79
CA ALA A 242 -8.46 26.59 13.02
C ALA A 242 -7.51 27.09 11.93
N LEU A 243 -7.93 27.07 10.67
CA LEU A 243 -7.16 27.61 9.55
C LEU A 243 -7.03 29.13 9.66
N GLU A 244 -8.07 29.84 10.07
CA GLU A 244 -8.01 31.29 10.27
C GLU A 244 -7.05 31.66 11.41
N ALA A 245 -7.08 30.91 12.52
CA ALA A 245 -6.12 31.07 13.61
C ALA A 245 -4.67 30.83 13.13
N ALA A 246 -4.44 29.83 12.27
CA ALA A 246 -3.12 29.55 11.71
C ALA A 246 -2.59 30.69 10.83
N LYS A 247 -3.45 31.33 10.02
CA LYS A 247 -3.06 32.50 9.20
C LYS A 247 -2.61 33.71 10.02
N GLN A 248 -3.09 33.84 11.25
CA GLN A 248 -2.70 34.93 12.14
C GLN A 248 -1.37 34.68 12.88
N GLY A 249 -0.71 33.54 12.62
CA GLY A 249 0.60 33.24 13.21
C GLY A 249 0.55 32.62 14.61
N LEU A 250 -0.64 32.24 15.11
CA LEU A 250 -0.81 31.59 16.41
C LEU A 250 -0.14 30.21 16.51
N SER A 251 0.25 29.63 15.37
CA SER A 251 0.84 28.30 15.25
C SER A 251 2.25 28.23 15.81
N HIS A 252 3.11 29.18 15.45
CA HIS A 252 4.47 29.24 15.98
C HIS A 252 4.49 29.60 17.47
N THR A 253 3.61 30.51 17.90
CA THR A 253 3.52 30.91 19.32
C THR A 253 3.01 29.75 20.19
N LEU A 254 2.08 28.92 19.70
CA LEU A 254 1.65 27.70 20.39
C LEU A 254 2.81 26.76 20.63
N CYS A 255 3.58 26.46 19.58
CA CYS A 255 4.64 25.48 19.66
C CYS A 255 5.77 25.95 20.59
N ARG A 256 6.16 27.23 20.49
CA ARG A 256 7.12 27.85 21.39
C ARG A 256 6.62 27.89 22.84
N ALA A 257 5.35 28.21 23.05
CA ALA A 257 4.76 28.27 24.39
C ALA A 257 4.71 26.90 25.07
N SER A 258 4.47 25.84 24.29
CA SER A 258 4.52 24.45 24.78
C SER A 258 5.91 24.04 25.25
N GLU A 259 6.98 24.56 24.66
CA GLU A 259 8.35 24.26 25.06
C GLU A 259 8.80 25.02 26.31
N ASN A 260 8.41 26.29 26.43
CA ASN A 260 8.89 27.18 27.49
C ASN A 260 7.93 27.28 28.69
N GLY A 261 6.82 26.53 28.68
CA GLY A 261 5.83 26.53 29.77
C GLY A 261 4.93 27.77 29.81
N THR A 262 4.88 28.56 28.74
CA THR A 262 4.13 29.83 28.67
C THR A 262 2.78 29.70 27.96
N LEU A 263 2.15 28.52 28.03
CA LEU A 263 0.87 28.24 27.35
C LEU A 263 -0.28 29.14 27.82
N GLN A 264 -0.21 29.66 29.06
CA GLN A 264 -1.19 30.60 29.57
C GLN A 264 -1.17 31.94 28.79
N ALA A 265 0.02 32.47 28.47
CA ALA A 265 0.14 33.68 27.66
C ALA A 265 -0.36 33.45 26.22
N TRP A 266 -0.05 32.28 25.64
CA TRP A 266 -0.58 31.91 24.32
C TRP A 266 -2.11 31.80 24.32
N LYS A 267 -2.70 31.28 25.41
CA LYS A 267 -4.14 31.18 25.55
C LYS A 267 -4.81 32.56 25.56
N GLU A 268 -4.20 33.53 26.22
CA GLU A 268 -4.68 34.93 26.22
C GLU A 268 -4.62 35.52 24.81
N GLU A 269 -3.55 35.24 24.06
CA GLU A 269 -3.42 35.61 22.64
C GLU A 269 -4.56 35.02 21.79
N LEU A 270 -4.84 33.72 21.96
CA LEU A 270 -5.96 33.04 21.29
C LEU A 270 -7.32 33.66 21.68
N GLN A 271 -7.54 33.96 22.96
CA GLN A 271 -8.78 34.60 23.42
C GLN A 271 -8.97 35.97 22.79
N MET A 272 -7.92 36.80 22.75
CA MET A 272 -7.96 38.10 22.07
C MET A 272 -8.27 37.94 20.59
N HIS A 273 -7.65 36.97 19.90
CA HIS A 273 -7.95 36.68 18.50
C HIS A 273 -9.43 36.30 18.29
N LEU A 274 -9.98 35.44 19.14
CA LEU A 274 -11.40 35.05 19.07
C LEU A 274 -12.33 36.24 19.30
N VAL A 275 -12.02 37.13 20.25
CA VAL A 275 -12.79 38.35 20.49
C VAL A 275 -12.73 39.29 19.28
N ASN A 276 -11.53 39.52 18.73
CA ASN A 276 -11.32 40.42 17.59
C ASN A 276 -12.01 39.94 16.31
N THR A 277 -12.17 38.62 16.16
CA THR A 277 -12.92 38.02 15.04
C THR A 277 -14.43 37.96 15.27
N GLY A 278 -14.93 38.47 16.40
CA GLY A 278 -16.34 38.43 16.77
C GLY A 278 -16.83 37.04 17.17
N SER A 279 -15.91 36.11 17.46
CA SER A 279 -16.23 34.74 17.87
C SER A 279 -16.77 34.70 19.31
N LYS A 280 -17.85 33.96 19.51
CA LYS A 280 -18.45 33.73 20.85
C LYS A 280 -17.87 32.51 21.56
N VAL A 281 -16.81 31.92 21.00
CA VAL A 281 -16.16 30.73 21.55
C VAL A 281 -15.51 31.05 22.89
N ARG A 282 -15.84 30.28 23.92
CA ARG A 282 -15.16 30.34 25.22
C ARG A 282 -14.04 29.31 25.25
N VAL A 283 -12.83 29.74 25.60
CA VAL A 283 -11.67 28.86 25.76
C VAL A 283 -11.67 28.23 27.16
N PRO A 284 -11.79 26.89 27.30
CA PRO A 284 -11.82 26.23 28.60
C PRO A 284 -10.56 26.48 29.45
N ALA A 285 -10.67 26.41 30.78
CA ALA A 285 -9.54 26.58 31.71
C ALA A 285 -8.37 25.64 31.41
N VAL A 286 -8.68 24.37 31.12
CA VAL A 286 -7.72 23.29 30.85
C VAL A 286 -7.19 23.27 29.41
N PHE A 287 -7.64 24.19 28.54
CA PHE A 287 -7.21 24.25 27.14
C PHE A 287 -6.09 25.29 26.94
N PRO A 288 -5.04 24.99 26.14
CA PRO A 288 -4.74 23.68 25.55
C PRO A 288 -4.09 22.76 26.60
N ASP A 289 -4.24 21.44 26.42
CA ASP A 289 -3.53 20.46 27.26
C ASP A 289 -2.04 20.44 26.86
N PRO A 290 -1.10 20.78 27.77
CA PRO A 290 0.33 20.82 27.45
C PRO A 290 0.88 19.46 27.00
N GLY A 291 0.33 18.36 27.53
CA GLY A 291 0.73 17.00 27.17
C GLY A 291 0.38 16.66 25.73
N HIS A 292 -0.82 17.03 25.27
CA HIS A 292 -1.24 16.80 23.89
C HIS A 292 -0.41 17.60 22.88
N VAL A 293 -0.14 18.88 23.18
CA VAL A 293 0.70 19.72 22.30
C VAL A 293 2.13 19.18 22.26
N LYS A 294 2.66 18.71 23.40
CA LYS A 294 3.98 18.09 23.49
C LYS A 294 4.08 16.81 22.65
N CYS A 295 3.04 16.01 22.54
CA CYS A 295 3.05 14.78 21.73
C CYS A 295 3.34 15.08 20.25
N TYR A 296 2.78 16.16 19.70
CA TYR A 296 3.11 16.63 18.35
C TYR A 296 4.49 17.31 18.25
N ASN A 297 4.82 18.16 19.23
CA ASN A 297 6.02 18.97 19.15
C ASN A 297 7.32 18.19 19.40
N LYS A 298 7.28 17.25 20.34
CA LYS A 298 8.39 16.41 20.76
C LYS A 298 7.89 14.96 20.91
N PRO A 299 7.51 14.32 19.79
CA PRO A 299 7.06 12.94 19.83
C PRO A 299 8.15 12.04 20.39
N LEU A 300 7.75 10.98 21.07
CA LEU A 300 8.68 9.99 21.58
C LEU A 300 9.16 9.10 20.42
N VAL A 301 10.36 9.39 19.93
CA VAL A 301 11.05 8.67 18.84
C VAL A 301 12.39 8.11 19.30
N SER A 302 12.98 7.20 18.52
CA SER A 302 14.28 6.63 18.86
C SER A 302 15.38 7.69 18.83
N PHE A 303 16.44 7.44 19.61
CA PHE A 303 17.61 8.31 19.58
C PHE A 303 18.27 8.32 18.18
N THR A 304 18.61 9.51 17.71
CA THR A 304 19.24 9.74 16.40
C THR A 304 20.46 8.86 16.15
N ARG A 305 21.31 8.67 17.17
CA ARG A 305 22.49 7.81 17.11
C ARG A 305 22.14 6.35 16.82
N ILE A 306 21.06 5.83 17.42
CA ILE A 306 20.61 4.46 17.19
C ILE A 306 20.15 4.32 15.74
N LEU A 307 19.30 5.24 15.27
CA LEU A 307 18.76 5.20 13.92
C LEU A 307 19.85 5.28 12.84
N ARG A 308 20.84 6.17 13.00
CA ARG A 308 21.97 6.26 12.07
C ARG A 308 22.83 4.99 12.04
N ASN A 309 22.97 4.31 13.17
CA ASN A 309 23.74 3.05 13.22
C ASN A 309 23.00 1.90 12.51
N LEU A 310 21.68 1.99 12.37
CA LEU A 310 20.87 0.98 11.68
C LEU A 310 20.90 1.16 10.15
N GLU A 311 21.12 2.37 9.65
CA GLU A 311 21.06 2.66 8.21
C GLU A 311 21.97 1.74 7.35
N PRO A 312 23.28 1.57 7.65
CA PRO A 312 24.13 0.70 6.84
C PRO A 312 23.69 -0.76 6.94
N GLN A 313 23.20 -1.19 8.10
CA GLN A 313 22.75 -2.57 8.32
C GLN A 313 21.51 -2.86 7.47
N TRP A 314 20.57 -1.91 7.42
CA TRP A 314 19.32 -2.05 6.68
C TRP A 314 19.52 -2.10 5.18
N TRP A 315 20.33 -1.21 4.62
CA TRP A 315 20.46 -1.12 3.16
C TRP A 315 21.41 -2.15 2.55
N ASN A 316 22.20 -2.83 3.39
CA ASN A 316 23.04 -3.96 3.00
C ASN A 316 22.38 -5.33 3.23
N MET A 317 21.13 -5.39 3.72
CA MET A 317 20.42 -6.66 3.89
C MET A 317 20.24 -7.37 2.54
N THR A 318 20.54 -8.67 2.53
CA THR A 318 20.27 -9.60 1.44
C THR A 318 19.04 -10.46 1.76
N PHE A 319 18.62 -11.27 0.80
CA PHE A 319 17.65 -12.31 1.11
C PHE A 319 18.24 -13.31 2.09
N GLY A 320 17.42 -13.79 3.03
CA GLY A 320 17.82 -14.78 4.02
C GLY A 320 17.79 -16.20 3.45
N ASP A 321 18.54 -17.09 4.08
CA ASP A 321 18.72 -18.47 3.62
C ASP A 321 17.43 -19.29 3.68
N ALA A 322 16.54 -18.97 4.62
CA ALA A 322 15.26 -19.66 4.81
C ALA A 322 14.11 -19.05 3.97
N LEU A 323 14.39 -18.03 3.14
CA LEU A 323 13.37 -17.39 2.31
C LEU A 323 12.65 -18.42 1.45
N TRP A 324 13.40 -19.35 0.87
CA TRP A 324 12.84 -20.37 0.00
C TRP A 324 11.83 -21.26 0.70
N ASP A 325 12.22 -21.86 1.82
CA ASP A 325 11.37 -22.74 2.63
C ASP A 325 10.12 -21.99 3.09
N LEU A 326 10.27 -20.72 3.48
CA LEU A 326 9.16 -19.89 3.87
C LEU A 326 8.16 -19.68 2.71
N LEU A 327 8.64 -19.28 1.53
CA LEU A 327 7.80 -19.02 0.36
C LEU A 327 7.07 -20.29 -0.11
N LEU A 328 7.74 -21.43 -0.06
CA LEU A 328 7.11 -22.69 -0.43
C LEU A 328 6.09 -23.15 0.62
N TYR A 329 6.53 -23.40 1.85
CA TYR A 329 5.71 -24.08 2.85
C TYR A 329 4.64 -23.17 3.47
N ARG A 330 4.93 -21.87 3.65
CA ARG A 330 3.95 -20.93 4.22
C ARG A 330 3.09 -20.25 3.16
N PHE A 331 3.60 -20.09 1.94
CA PHE A 331 2.93 -19.30 0.91
C PHE A 331 2.59 -20.07 -0.38
N ASN A 332 2.95 -21.35 -0.50
CA ASN A 332 2.68 -22.19 -1.66
C ASN A 332 3.19 -21.59 -2.97
N LEU A 333 4.35 -20.91 -2.93
CA LEU A 333 5.06 -20.40 -4.12
C LEU A 333 6.05 -21.46 -4.60
N TRP A 334 5.79 -22.00 -5.78
CA TRP A 334 6.61 -23.05 -6.37
C TRP A 334 7.76 -22.45 -7.19
N LEU A 335 8.73 -23.28 -7.57
CA LEU A 335 9.93 -22.84 -8.29
C LEU A 335 9.66 -21.91 -9.49
N PRO A 336 8.69 -22.18 -10.39
CA PRO A 336 8.41 -21.27 -11.50
C PRO A 336 7.93 -19.89 -11.04
N ASP A 337 7.06 -19.84 -10.02
CA ASP A 337 6.53 -18.57 -9.47
C ASP A 337 7.66 -17.76 -8.86
N PHE A 338 8.53 -18.42 -8.10
CA PHE A 338 9.67 -17.77 -7.46
C PHE A 338 10.67 -17.21 -8.44
N ILE A 339 11.03 -17.98 -9.47
CA ILE A 339 11.95 -17.49 -10.51
C ILE A 339 11.38 -16.21 -11.14
N GLN A 340 10.09 -16.20 -11.46
CA GLN A 340 9.43 -15.03 -12.06
C GLN A 340 9.34 -13.81 -11.13
N LEU A 341 9.30 -14.02 -9.81
CA LEU A 341 9.12 -12.94 -8.84
C LEU A 341 10.44 -12.42 -8.25
N VAL A 342 11.39 -13.32 -8.00
CA VAL A 342 12.60 -13.04 -7.21
C VAL A 342 13.83 -12.83 -8.10
N ALA A 343 14.00 -13.58 -9.19
CA ALA A 343 15.12 -13.37 -10.12
C ALA A 343 15.21 -11.91 -10.64
N PRO A 344 14.10 -11.25 -11.01
CA PRO A 344 14.15 -9.86 -11.43
C PRO A 344 14.72 -8.92 -10.37
N ILE A 345 14.49 -9.21 -9.08
CA ILE A 345 14.93 -8.34 -7.98
C ILE A 345 16.46 -8.34 -7.90
N PHE A 346 17.11 -9.49 -8.08
CA PHE A 346 18.57 -9.57 -8.13
C PHE A 346 19.14 -8.80 -9.32
N LEU A 347 18.56 -9.04 -10.51
CA LEU A 347 19.00 -8.36 -11.71
C LEU A 347 18.93 -6.84 -11.53
N VAL A 348 17.76 -6.35 -11.12
CA VAL A 348 17.52 -4.91 -10.95
C VAL A 348 18.44 -4.30 -9.90
N ARG A 349 18.68 -4.98 -8.78
CA ARG A 349 19.61 -4.51 -7.75
C ARG A 349 21.04 -4.44 -8.25
N SER A 350 21.50 -5.45 -9.01
CA SER A 350 22.85 -5.47 -9.58
C SER A 350 23.04 -4.34 -10.60
N LEU A 351 22.12 -4.22 -11.56
CA LEU A 351 22.15 -3.16 -12.57
C LEU A 351 22.13 -1.76 -11.92
N ALA A 352 21.33 -1.57 -10.87
CA ALA A 352 21.24 -0.29 -10.18
C ALA A 352 22.46 0.05 -9.29
N GLN A 353 23.31 -0.92 -8.97
CA GLN A 353 24.55 -0.73 -8.20
C GLN A 353 25.78 -0.56 -9.11
N THR A 354 25.58 -0.62 -10.42
CA THR A 354 26.68 -0.52 -11.39
C THR A 354 27.31 0.87 -11.34
N SER A 355 28.61 0.92 -11.08
CA SER A 355 29.34 2.20 -11.11
C SER A 355 29.55 2.66 -12.56
N PRO A 356 29.53 3.97 -12.85
CA PRO A 356 29.80 4.48 -14.19
C PRO A 356 31.14 3.96 -14.73
N GLY A 357 31.13 3.42 -15.95
CA GLY A 357 32.29 2.79 -16.59
C GLY A 357 32.49 1.31 -16.27
N GLN A 358 31.66 0.71 -15.40
CA GLN A 358 31.67 -0.73 -15.11
C GLN A 358 30.52 -1.49 -15.78
N GLU A 359 29.79 -0.87 -16.70
CA GLU A 359 28.61 -1.47 -17.33
C GLU A 359 28.94 -2.77 -18.09
N ALA A 360 30.18 -2.91 -18.59
CA ALA A 360 30.66 -4.13 -19.23
C ALA A 360 30.65 -5.36 -18.29
N SER A 361 30.68 -5.19 -16.96
CA SER A 361 30.56 -6.32 -16.04
C SER A 361 29.19 -7.00 -16.13
N ASN A 362 28.17 -6.30 -16.61
CA ASN A 362 26.81 -6.81 -16.74
C ASN A 362 26.59 -7.65 -18.01
N SER A 363 27.59 -7.76 -18.89
CA SER A 363 27.52 -8.60 -20.09
C SER A 363 27.31 -10.09 -19.76
N CYS A 364 27.71 -10.52 -18.56
CA CYS A 364 27.51 -11.89 -18.08
C CYS A 364 26.02 -12.31 -18.00
N TYR A 365 25.12 -11.35 -17.79
CA TYR A 365 23.67 -11.61 -17.75
C TYR A 365 23.06 -11.88 -19.12
N GLN A 366 23.78 -11.54 -20.20
CA GLN A 366 23.34 -11.65 -21.60
C GLN A 366 21.91 -11.13 -21.82
N ILE A 367 21.67 -9.90 -21.36
CA ILE A 367 20.34 -9.31 -21.37
C ILE A 367 19.95 -8.98 -22.81
N LEU A 368 18.81 -9.51 -23.24
CA LEU A 368 18.19 -9.21 -24.52
C LEU A 368 16.96 -8.37 -24.27
N HIS A 369 16.89 -7.21 -24.92
CA HIS A 369 15.69 -6.39 -24.91
C HIS A 369 14.62 -7.05 -25.81
N VAL A 370 13.47 -7.37 -25.23
CA VAL A 370 12.38 -8.05 -25.94
C VAL A 370 11.41 -7.02 -26.50
N LYS A 371 10.90 -6.13 -25.65
CA LYS A 371 9.91 -5.12 -26.03
C LYS A 371 9.92 -3.95 -25.06
N HIS A 372 9.79 -2.74 -25.62
CA HIS A 372 9.54 -1.53 -24.84
C HIS A 372 8.03 -1.33 -24.63
N ASN A 373 7.62 -0.92 -23.43
CA ASN A 373 6.24 -0.54 -23.12
C ASN A 373 6.13 0.99 -22.98
N ASP A 374 4.96 1.55 -23.28
CA ASP A 374 4.68 3.00 -23.22
C ASP A 374 4.74 3.59 -21.79
N LYS A 375 5.04 2.75 -20.78
CA LYS A 375 5.08 3.08 -19.35
C LYS A 375 6.50 3.23 -18.77
N MET A 376 7.51 3.54 -19.59
CA MET A 376 8.92 3.63 -19.16
C MET A 376 9.43 2.33 -18.52
N GLN A 377 8.96 1.21 -19.06
CA GLN A 377 9.31 -0.12 -18.63
C GLN A 377 9.53 -1.03 -19.82
N SER A 378 10.46 -1.95 -19.70
CA SER A 378 10.80 -2.90 -20.75
C SER A 378 10.63 -4.34 -20.30
N GLU A 379 10.34 -5.20 -21.28
CA GLU A 379 10.42 -6.64 -21.19
C GLU A 379 11.81 -7.07 -21.64
N VAL A 380 12.49 -7.85 -20.80
CA VAL A 380 13.86 -8.31 -21.04
C VAL A 380 14.00 -9.80 -20.79
N SER A 381 14.95 -10.41 -21.48
CA SER A 381 15.35 -11.80 -21.26
C SER A 381 16.79 -11.88 -20.78
N PHE A 382 17.08 -12.71 -19.78
CA PHE A 382 18.43 -12.89 -19.24
C PHE A 382 18.70 -14.35 -18.88
N ILE A 383 19.99 -14.68 -18.71
CA ILE A 383 20.43 -16.01 -18.26
C ILE A 383 20.20 -16.15 -16.76
N LEU A 384 19.42 -17.16 -16.37
CA LEU A 384 18.99 -17.35 -14.99
C LEU A 384 20.16 -17.63 -14.04
N SER A 385 21.09 -18.51 -14.44
CA SER A 385 22.26 -18.89 -13.65
C SER A 385 23.26 -17.76 -13.45
N ALA A 386 23.24 -16.73 -14.32
CA ALA A 386 24.08 -15.54 -14.17
C ALA A 386 23.53 -14.57 -13.12
N VAL A 387 22.20 -14.55 -12.92
CA VAL A 387 21.52 -13.61 -12.02
C VAL A 387 21.27 -14.20 -10.64
N MET A 388 20.85 -15.47 -10.57
CA MET A 388 20.53 -16.12 -9.30
C MET A 388 21.79 -16.67 -8.65
N THR A 389 21.98 -16.37 -7.36
CA THR A 389 23.08 -16.91 -6.56
C THR A 389 22.79 -18.30 -5.97
N TRP A 390 21.53 -18.73 -6.00
CA TRP A 390 21.11 -20.03 -5.46
C TRP A 390 21.33 -21.19 -6.44
N ASP A 391 21.66 -22.35 -5.88
CA ASP A 391 21.78 -23.61 -6.61
C ASP A 391 20.38 -24.17 -6.95
N LEU A 392 19.87 -23.79 -8.12
CA LEU A 392 18.54 -24.18 -8.60
C LEU A 392 18.41 -25.70 -8.81
N SER A 393 19.51 -26.42 -9.04
CA SER A 393 19.48 -27.86 -9.29
C SER A 393 19.02 -28.63 -8.04
N LYS A 394 19.45 -28.19 -6.86
CA LYS A 394 18.95 -28.72 -5.57
C LYS A 394 17.47 -28.40 -5.38
N MET A 395 17.05 -27.22 -5.81
CA MET A 395 15.67 -26.76 -5.63
C MET A 395 14.66 -27.52 -6.50
N VAL A 396 15.07 -27.97 -7.68
CA VAL A 396 14.19 -28.72 -8.61
C VAL A 396 13.70 -30.03 -8.01
N ALA A 397 14.58 -30.77 -7.33
CA ALA A 397 14.29 -32.10 -6.80
C ALA A 397 13.24 -32.09 -5.68
N GLU A 398 13.25 -31.04 -4.87
CA GLU A 398 12.41 -30.93 -3.68
C GLU A 398 11.13 -30.12 -3.95
N PHE A 399 11.14 -29.18 -4.91
CA PHE A 399 10.20 -28.05 -4.90
C PHE A 399 9.57 -27.69 -6.25
N THR A 400 9.57 -28.64 -7.17
CA THR A 400 8.74 -28.59 -8.38
C THR A 400 7.50 -29.47 -8.21
N ARG A 401 6.35 -29.02 -8.74
CA ARG A 401 5.14 -29.87 -8.79
C ARG A 401 5.35 -31.09 -9.70
N ASP A 402 6.22 -30.93 -10.70
CA ASP A 402 6.67 -31.98 -11.60
C ASP A 402 8.19 -32.02 -11.57
N ARG A 403 8.76 -33.08 -10.99
CA ARG A 403 10.22 -33.29 -10.88
C ARG A 403 10.93 -33.39 -12.24
N ARG A 404 10.19 -33.49 -13.34
CA ARG A 404 10.72 -33.45 -14.71
C ARG A 404 10.91 -32.03 -15.22
N GLN A 405 10.29 -31.04 -14.58
CA GLN A 405 10.40 -29.64 -14.98
C GLN A 405 11.75 -29.08 -14.53
N GLN A 406 12.61 -28.78 -15.49
CA GLN A 406 13.88 -28.11 -15.22
C GLN A 406 13.69 -26.58 -15.20
N PRO A 407 14.56 -25.85 -14.47
CA PRO A 407 14.57 -24.39 -14.52
C PRO A 407 14.93 -23.96 -15.94
N PRO A 408 14.26 -22.93 -16.48
CA PRO A 408 14.59 -22.44 -17.79
C PRO A 408 15.99 -21.80 -17.76
N GLU A 409 16.78 -22.02 -18.81
CA GLU A 409 18.09 -21.36 -18.95
C GLU A 409 17.93 -19.85 -19.03
N ARG A 410 16.93 -19.38 -19.79
CA ARG A 410 16.57 -17.98 -19.94
C ARG A 410 15.22 -17.68 -19.32
N VAL A 411 15.15 -16.57 -18.61
CA VAL A 411 13.90 -16.03 -18.06
C VAL A 411 13.53 -14.77 -18.82
N VAL A 412 12.26 -14.64 -19.19
CA VAL A 412 11.68 -13.42 -19.73
C VAL A 412 10.90 -12.75 -18.61
N VAL A 413 11.19 -11.47 -18.37
CA VAL A 413 10.58 -10.68 -17.30
C VAL A 413 10.04 -9.39 -17.87
N LYS A 414 8.83 -9.05 -17.46
CA LYS A 414 8.14 -7.82 -17.85
C LYS A 414 8.31 -6.74 -16.79
N GLU A 415 8.15 -5.49 -17.20
CA GLU A 415 7.99 -4.34 -16.31
C GLU A 415 9.26 -3.93 -15.55
N ILE A 416 10.45 -4.09 -16.14
CA ILE A 416 11.68 -3.53 -15.58
C ILE A 416 11.81 -2.06 -15.96
N LEU A 417 12.17 -1.19 -15.01
CA LEU A 417 12.30 0.25 -15.25
C LEU A 417 13.41 0.56 -16.27
N ASP A 418 13.07 1.35 -17.29
CA ASP A 418 14.01 1.69 -18.38
C ASP A 418 15.21 2.48 -17.88
N CYS A 419 15.03 3.36 -16.89
CA CYS A 419 16.12 4.14 -16.33
C CYS A 419 17.20 3.27 -15.65
N ILE A 420 16.81 2.11 -15.11
CA ILE A 420 17.75 1.15 -14.50
C ILE A 420 18.49 0.38 -15.61
N LEU A 421 17.77 -0.04 -16.66
CA LEU A 421 18.39 -0.69 -17.82
C LEU A 421 19.36 0.25 -18.52
N GLN A 422 18.98 1.50 -18.76
CA GLN A 422 19.86 2.51 -19.36
C GLN A 422 21.10 2.78 -18.51
N HIS A 423 20.98 2.69 -17.19
CA HIS A 423 22.10 2.84 -16.27
C HIS A 423 23.06 1.64 -16.28
N GLY A 424 22.55 0.41 -16.21
CA GLY A 424 23.37 -0.79 -16.09
C GLY A 424 23.81 -1.42 -17.41
N ILE A 425 23.03 -1.25 -18.49
CA ILE A 425 23.26 -1.83 -19.82
C ILE A 425 22.94 -0.83 -20.95
N PRO A 426 23.60 0.34 -21.01
CA PRO A 426 23.29 1.39 -21.97
C PRO A 426 23.38 0.92 -23.42
N ASP A 427 24.33 0.04 -23.76
CA ASP A 427 24.54 -0.40 -25.15
C ASP A 427 23.40 -1.27 -25.68
N VAL A 428 22.84 -2.12 -24.83
CA VAL A 428 21.66 -2.94 -25.16
C VAL A 428 20.44 -2.03 -25.43
N MET A 429 20.31 -0.93 -24.66
CA MET A 429 19.22 0.02 -24.83
C MET A 429 19.43 0.95 -26.05
N LYS A 430 20.68 1.29 -26.41
CA LYS A 430 21.00 2.11 -27.60
C LYS A 430 20.76 1.38 -28.92
N GLY A 431 20.95 0.06 -28.95
CA GLY A 431 20.66 -0.77 -30.13
C GLY A 431 19.18 -0.88 -30.49
N VAL A 432 18.29 -0.34 -29.65
CA VAL A 432 16.85 -0.24 -29.88
C VAL A 432 16.55 1.12 -30.50
N GLU A 433 16.89 1.32 -31.77
CA GLU A 433 16.40 2.50 -32.51
C GLU A 433 14.86 2.51 -32.42
N ARG A 434 14.31 3.65 -31.99
CA ARG A 434 12.86 3.90 -31.94
C ARG A 434 12.31 3.73 -33.35
N GLN A 435 11.77 2.56 -33.68
CA GLN A 435 11.02 2.36 -34.91
C GLN A 435 9.90 3.40 -34.94
N PRO A 436 9.88 4.33 -35.90
CA PRO A 436 8.82 5.32 -35.98
C PRO A 436 7.49 4.59 -36.19
N ILE A 437 6.52 4.91 -35.33
CA ILE A 437 5.15 4.41 -35.42
C ILE A 437 4.66 4.64 -36.87
N PRO A 438 4.20 3.61 -37.60
CA PRO A 438 3.61 3.81 -38.92
C PRO A 438 2.45 4.77 -38.77
N GLY A 439 2.60 5.96 -39.36
CA GLY A 439 1.63 7.03 -39.26
C GLY A 439 0.23 6.54 -39.64
N LYS A 440 -0.75 6.86 -38.79
CA LYS A 440 -2.17 6.84 -39.15
C LYS A 440 -2.32 7.44 -40.54
N LYS A 441 -2.93 6.68 -41.45
CA LYS A 441 -3.29 7.10 -42.81
C LYS A 441 -3.90 8.51 -42.75
N LYS A 442 -3.16 9.51 -43.25
CA LYS A 442 -3.74 10.82 -43.55
C LYS A 442 -4.83 10.60 -44.60
N GLY A 443 -6.06 10.93 -44.24
CA GLY A 443 -7.15 11.06 -45.19
C GLY A 443 -6.79 12.09 -46.26
N LYS A 444 -7.12 11.76 -47.51
CA LYS A 444 -7.00 12.63 -48.68
C LYS A 444 -7.60 14.00 -48.39
N ALA A 445 -6.81 15.06 -48.55
CA ALA A 445 -7.32 16.40 -48.79
C ALA A 445 -7.01 16.77 -50.24
N SER A 446 -8.05 17.30 -50.88
CA SER A 446 -8.14 17.85 -52.23
C SER A 446 -6.98 18.79 -52.59
N LYS A 447 -6.54 18.73 -53.85
CA LYS A 447 -5.70 19.74 -54.52
C LYS A 447 -6.56 20.41 -55.59
N ASP A 448 -6.81 21.69 -55.41
CA ASP A 448 -6.99 22.72 -56.45
C ASP A 448 -6.52 24.03 -55.77
N HIS A 449 -5.36 24.57 -56.10
CA HIS A 449 -4.94 25.39 -57.25
C HIS A 449 -4.91 26.88 -56.86
N THR A 450 -3.69 27.48 -56.92
CA THR A 450 -3.33 28.89 -57.23
C THR A 450 -3.91 30.00 -56.33
N ASP A 451 -3.25 31.10 -55.98
CA ASP A 451 -1.96 31.68 -56.34
C ASP A 451 -1.67 32.84 -55.36
N ASP A 452 -0.39 33.15 -55.25
CA ASP A 452 0.20 34.48 -55.10
C ASP A 452 0.19 35.35 -53.81
N THR A 453 1.43 35.80 -53.54
CA THR A 453 1.88 37.10 -52.99
C THR A 453 1.76 37.47 -51.50
N THR A 454 2.96 37.46 -50.88
CA THR A 454 3.62 38.54 -50.10
C THR A 454 3.16 38.98 -48.70
N ALA A 455 4.20 39.09 -47.87
CA ALA A 455 4.49 40.10 -46.85
C ALA A 455 4.01 39.91 -45.39
N ILE A 456 5.02 39.85 -44.53
CA ILE A 456 5.11 39.99 -43.06
C ILE A 456 4.84 41.49 -42.69
N PRO A 457 4.78 42.00 -41.40
CA PRO A 457 4.73 41.41 -40.04
C PRO A 457 3.79 42.14 -39.02
N HIS A 458 3.86 41.70 -37.74
CA HIS A 458 3.59 42.42 -36.47
C HIS A 458 2.17 42.43 -35.85
N GLU A 459 1.99 41.60 -34.80
CA GLU A 459 1.77 41.95 -33.37
C GLU A 459 0.70 43.01 -32.91
N PRO A 460 0.33 43.09 -31.60
CA PRO A 460 -1.03 42.85 -31.10
C PRO A 460 -1.71 44.07 -30.45
N LEU A 461 -3.04 44.04 -30.20
CA LEU A 461 -3.77 44.81 -29.14
C LEU A 461 -5.22 44.26 -29.05
N LYS A 462 -5.73 43.75 -27.92
CA LYS A 462 -6.30 44.41 -26.70
C LYS A 462 -7.62 45.18 -26.90
N THR A 463 -8.55 44.91 -25.96
CA THR A 463 -9.80 45.63 -25.59
C THR A 463 -11.00 45.48 -26.54
N GLY A 464 -12.26 45.39 -26.11
CA GLY A 464 -12.89 45.41 -24.81
C GLY A 464 -14.43 45.53 -24.97
N ASN A 465 -15.16 44.99 -24.00
CA ASN A 465 -16.48 45.41 -23.51
C ASN A 465 -17.78 45.38 -24.38
N LYS A 466 -18.75 44.68 -23.75
CA LYS A 466 -20.09 45.13 -23.30
C LYS A 466 -21.35 44.62 -24.04
N ARG A 467 -22.17 43.95 -23.19
CA ARG A 467 -23.65 44.01 -23.04
C ARG A 467 -24.45 43.43 -24.22
N GLU A 468 -25.53 42.67 -24.01
CA GLU A 468 -26.69 43.05 -23.22
C GLU A 468 -27.62 41.86 -22.88
N ARG A 469 -28.36 42.00 -21.78
CA ARG A 469 -29.36 41.08 -21.21
C ARG A 469 -30.68 41.14 -21.99
N LYS A 470 -31.49 40.07 -21.94
CA LYS A 470 -32.95 40.19 -21.73
C LYS A 470 -33.55 38.91 -21.14
N SER A 471 -34.44 39.13 -20.19
CA SER A 471 -35.20 38.19 -19.35
C SER A 471 -36.66 38.64 -19.33
N LYS A 472 -37.63 37.72 -19.21
CA LYS A 472 -38.92 37.84 -18.47
C LYS A 472 -39.75 36.54 -18.66
N THR A 473 -40.11 35.77 -17.61
CA THR A 473 -41.20 35.91 -16.59
C THR A 473 -42.51 35.24 -17.07
N THR A 474 -42.89 34.04 -16.60
CA THR A 474 -43.77 33.64 -15.46
C THR A 474 -45.27 33.82 -15.69
N VAL A 475 -46.09 32.79 -15.41
CA VAL A 475 -47.39 32.78 -14.65
C VAL A 475 -47.81 31.32 -14.36
N GLN A 476 -48.43 31.10 -13.18
CA GLN A 476 -48.94 29.85 -12.57
C GLN A 476 -50.38 29.53 -12.99
N ASP A 477 -50.83 28.26 -12.85
CA ASP A 477 -51.95 27.86 -11.95
C ASP A 477 -52.36 26.36 -12.03
N SER A 478 -52.41 25.73 -10.85
CA SER A 478 -53.52 24.97 -10.22
C SER A 478 -54.30 23.82 -10.93
N ALA A 479 -53.95 22.57 -10.56
CA ALA A 479 -54.73 21.58 -9.78
C ALA A 479 -55.99 20.80 -10.31
N VAL A 480 -55.97 19.47 -9.98
CA VAL A 480 -57.06 18.54 -9.53
C VAL A 480 -57.75 17.54 -10.52
N ASN A 481 -57.78 16.27 -10.06
CA ASN A 481 -58.70 15.11 -10.31
C ASN A 481 -58.65 14.33 -11.64
N GLU A 482 -58.89 13.02 -11.74
CA GLU A 482 -59.11 11.86 -10.83
C GLU A 482 -59.20 10.59 -11.73
N ASN A 483 -58.91 9.40 -11.17
CA ASN A 483 -59.50 8.04 -11.40
C ASN A 483 -59.84 7.54 -12.84
N GLU A 484 -59.71 6.27 -13.26
CA GLU A 484 -59.90 4.94 -12.65
C GLU A 484 -59.35 3.90 -13.69
N GLN A 485 -58.70 2.78 -13.30
CA GLN A 485 -59.23 1.40 -13.29
C GLN A 485 -59.89 0.89 -14.61
N VAL A 486 -59.80 -0.35 -15.14
CA VAL A 486 -59.34 -1.68 -14.68
C VAL A 486 -59.56 -2.73 -15.82
N LYS A 487 -58.65 -3.73 -15.90
CA LYS A 487 -58.81 -5.18 -16.24
C LYS A 487 -59.46 -5.73 -17.55
N ARG A 488 -58.63 -6.63 -18.16
CA ARG A 488 -58.79 -8.09 -18.40
C ARG A 488 -59.50 -8.67 -19.66
N ARG A 489 -58.73 -9.58 -20.32
CA ARG A 489 -59.02 -10.97 -20.81
C ARG A 489 -60.05 -11.13 -21.95
N LYS A 490 -60.04 -12.11 -22.87
CA LYS A 490 -59.21 -13.27 -23.30
C LYS A 490 -59.90 -13.89 -24.56
N LEU A 491 -59.17 -14.69 -25.37
CA LEU A 491 -59.60 -15.80 -26.28
C LEU A 491 -60.37 -15.41 -27.58
N SER A 492 -60.34 -16.12 -28.73
CA SER A 492 -59.96 -17.49 -29.14
C SER A 492 -59.86 -17.68 -30.69
N THR A 493 -59.25 -18.81 -31.16
CA THR A 493 -59.56 -19.70 -32.35
C THR A 493 -59.49 -19.12 -33.79
N SER A 494 -59.11 -19.82 -34.89
CA SER A 494 -58.95 -21.25 -35.29
C SER A 494 -58.13 -21.44 -36.62
N ASP A 495 -57.85 -22.71 -36.97
CA ASP A 495 -57.62 -23.36 -38.31
C ASP A 495 -56.26 -23.19 -39.06
N THR A 496 -55.62 -24.16 -39.76
CA THR A 496 -55.97 -25.52 -40.29
C THR A 496 -54.68 -26.31 -40.71
N ARG A 497 -54.70 -27.68 -40.56
CA ARG A 497 -54.10 -28.83 -41.34
C ARG A 497 -52.76 -28.69 -42.12
N SER A 498 -51.85 -29.67 -42.31
CA SER A 498 -51.74 -31.16 -42.20
C SER A 498 -50.27 -31.53 -42.58
N ILE A 499 -49.58 -32.60 -42.13
CA ILE A 499 -49.60 -34.03 -42.58
C ILE A 499 -48.65 -34.83 -41.64
N ILE A 500 -48.97 -36.12 -41.39
CA ILE A 500 -48.32 -37.11 -40.50
C ILE A 500 -47.80 -38.31 -41.32
N CYS A 501 -46.78 -39.03 -40.80
CA CYS A 501 -46.53 -40.52 -40.79
C CYS A 501 -45.08 -40.89 -41.20
N GLN A 502 -44.33 -41.88 -40.68
CA GLN A 502 -44.40 -42.94 -39.63
C GLN A 502 -42.98 -43.60 -39.52
N ASP A 503 -42.57 -44.19 -38.37
CA ASP A 503 -41.30 -44.95 -38.09
C ASP A 503 -41.35 -46.45 -38.58
N PRO A 504 -40.40 -47.43 -38.32
CA PRO A 504 -38.96 -47.55 -37.88
C PRO A 504 -38.13 -48.58 -38.77
N PRO A 505 -37.08 -49.39 -38.39
CA PRO A 505 -35.98 -49.36 -37.37
C PRO A 505 -34.51 -49.50 -37.95
N ALA A 506 -33.51 -49.65 -37.06
CA ALA A 506 -32.02 -49.52 -37.19
C ALA A 506 -31.23 -50.51 -38.12
N PRO A 507 -29.90 -50.31 -38.38
CA PRO A 507 -28.86 -50.86 -37.47
C PRO A 507 -27.57 -50.01 -37.30
N ALA A 508 -26.74 -50.43 -36.33
CA ALA A 508 -25.56 -49.77 -35.78
C ALA A 508 -24.34 -49.62 -36.71
N THR A 509 -23.50 -48.60 -36.50
CA THR A 509 -22.03 -48.66 -36.71
C THR A 509 -21.28 -47.51 -36.02
N LYS A 510 -20.01 -47.79 -35.69
CA LYS A 510 -19.18 -47.20 -34.62
C LYS A 510 -18.51 -45.86 -34.96
N GLU A 511 -18.19 -45.14 -33.89
CA GLU A 511 -17.49 -43.86 -33.75
C GLU A 511 -16.14 -43.71 -34.49
N LYS A 512 -15.82 -42.45 -34.84
CA LYS A 512 -14.51 -41.80 -34.60
C LYS A 512 -14.68 -40.26 -34.62
N PRO A 513 -14.03 -39.49 -33.72
CA PRO A 513 -14.31 -38.07 -33.54
C PRO A 513 -13.44 -37.17 -34.44
N VAL A 514 -14.07 -36.15 -35.01
CA VAL A 514 -13.41 -35.05 -35.74
C VAL A 514 -13.11 -33.91 -34.77
N THR A 515 -11.85 -33.50 -34.78
CA THR A 515 -11.27 -32.34 -34.10
C THR A 515 -11.94 -31.02 -34.48
N GLN A 516 -12.37 -30.23 -33.48
CA GLN A 516 -12.60 -28.79 -33.62
C GLN A 516 -11.65 -27.99 -32.71
N LYS A 517 -11.03 -26.98 -33.34
CA LYS A 517 -10.06 -26.03 -32.81
C LYS A 517 -10.66 -25.21 -31.67
N SER A 518 -9.98 -25.19 -30.52
CA SER A 518 -10.30 -24.25 -29.43
C SER A 518 -9.77 -22.85 -29.77
N LYS A 519 -10.70 -21.89 -29.76
CA LYS A 519 -10.43 -20.44 -29.83
C LYS A 519 -9.59 -20.01 -28.62
N VAL A 520 -8.57 -19.20 -28.89
CA VAL A 520 -7.87 -18.39 -27.89
C VAL A 520 -8.85 -17.33 -27.38
N ILE A 521 -9.05 -17.28 -26.06
CA ILE A 521 -9.82 -16.21 -25.40
C ILE A 521 -8.85 -15.13 -24.97
N ASP A 522 -9.04 -13.95 -25.53
CA ASP A 522 -8.43 -12.69 -25.15
C ASP A 522 -9.12 -12.17 -23.87
N LEU A 523 -8.35 -11.84 -22.83
CA LEU A 523 -8.86 -11.41 -21.51
C LEU A 523 -8.52 -9.93 -21.24
N THR A 524 -8.83 -9.06 -22.20
CA THR A 524 -8.74 -7.60 -22.03
C THR A 524 -10.08 -6.91 -22.24
N SER A 525 -11.13 -7.33 -21.51
CA SER A 525 -12.37 -6.55 -21.45
C SER A 525 -12.97 -6.56 -20.06
N ASP A 526 -13.11 -5.36 -19.49
CA ASP A 526 -13.90 -5.10 -18.31
C ASP A 526 -15.39 -5.35 -18.63
N SER A 527 -15.96 -6.38 -18.01
CA SER A 527 -17.40 -6.50 -17.79
C SER A 527 -17.62 -7.23 -16.46
N GLU A 528 -18.35 -6.57 -15.57
CA GLU A 528 -18.83 -7.15 -14.32
C GLU A 528 -19.87 -8.23 -14.62
N GLU A 529 -19.54 -9.50 -14.38
CA GLU A 529 -20.51 -10.54 -14.03
C GLU A 529 -19.91 -11.52 -13.02
N ASP A 530 -20.67 -11.79 -11.95
CA ASP A 530 -20.40 -12.80 -10.93
C ASP A 530 -20.28 -14.19 -11.58
N ASN A 531 -19.06 -14.69 -11.75
CA ASN A 531 -18.82 -16.09 -12.10
C ASN A 531 -18.10 -16.84 -10.98
N VAL A 532 -18.85 -17.77 -10.38
CA VAL A 532 -18.42 -18.80 -9.45
C VAL A 532 -17.34 -19.65 -10.12
N LEU A 533 -16.11 -19.62 -9.58
CA LEU A 533 -15.02 -20.50 -10.01
C LEU A 533 -15.37 -21.97 -9.73
N ALA A 534 -15.45 -22.77 -10.80
CA ALA A 534 -15.69 -24.21 -10.76
C ALA A 534 -14.62 -24.98 -9.94
N PRO A 535 -14.98 -26.09 -9.26
CA PRO A 535 -14.03 -26.88 -8.49
C PRO A 535 -13.08 -27.70 -9.37
N LEU A 536 -11.88 -27.95 -8.84
CA LEU A 536 -10.84 -28.79 -9.46
C LEU A 536 -11.31 -30.23 -9.69
N SER A 537 -10.76 -30.86 -10.73
CA SER A 537 -11.13 -32.20 -11.20
C SER A 537 -11.09 -33.30 -10.13
N PRO A 538 -11.95 -34.33 -10.20
CA PRO A 538 -12.01 -35.43 -9.22
C PRO A 538 -10.67 -36.19 -9.04
N LEU A 539 -9.84 -36.24 -10.09
CA LEU A 539 -8.50 -36.84 -10.07
C LEU A 539 -7.51 -36.07 -9.19
N SER A 540 -7.70 -34.76 -9.03
CA SER A 540 -6.91 -33.90 -8.15
C SER A 540 -7.24 -34.13 -6.67
N GLN A 541 -8.51 -34.44 -6.37
CA GLN A 541 -9.01 -34.69 -5.02
C GLN A 541 -8.59 -36.08 -4.51
N ALA A 542 -8.60 -37.10 -5.38
CA ALA A 542 -8.16 -38.46 -5.05
C ALA A 542 -6.64 -38.56 -4.76
N ARG A 543 -5.81 -37.68 -5.35
CA ARG A 543 -4.36 -37.64 -5.10
C ARG A 543 -3.97 -37.01 -3.77
N GLN A 544 -4.75 -36.05 -3.26
CA GLN A 544 -4.49 -35.42 -1.96
C GLN A 544 -4.77 -36.35 -0.77
N ALA A 545 -5.62 -37.37 -0.95
CA ALA A 545 -5.85 -38.39 0.09
C ALA A 545 -4.62 -39.29 0.32
N ARG A 546 -3.71 -39.43 -0.66
CA ARG A 546 -2.53 -40.31 -0.57
C ARG A 546 -1.31 -39.70 0.14
N LEU A 547 -1.33 -38.40 0.45
CA LEU A 547 -0.21 -37.71 1.11
C LEU A 547 -0.33 -37.65 2.64
N ARG A 548 -1.35 -38.30 3.25
CA ARG A 548 -1.57 -38.32 4.71
C ARG A 548 -0.73 -39.35 5.47
N HIS A 549 0.37 -39.85 4.91
CA HIS A 549 1.18 -40.95 5.51
C HIS A 549 2.64 -40.55 5.75
N PHE A 550 2.88 -39.32 6.16
CA PHE A 550 4.15 -38.93 6.76
C PHE A 550 3.89 -38.01 7.96
N GLU A 551 3.75 -38.59 9.15
CA GLU A 551 3.90 -37.88 10.42
C GLU A 551 5.35 -38.00 10.89
N PRO A 552 6.02 -36.91 11.33
CA PRO A 552 7.22 -37.03 12.12
C PRO A 552 6.86 -37.35 13.57
N LYS A 553 7.51 -38.38 14.14
CA LYS A 553 7.38 -38.78 15.55
C LYS A 553 7.72 -37.60 16.48
N VAL A 554 6.71 -37.09 17.18
CA VAL A 554 6.90 -36.20 18.34
C VAL A 554 7.11 -37.08 19.58
N LEU A 555 8.26 -36.93 20.22
CA LEU A 555 8.56 -37.47 21.54
C LEU A 555 7.60 -36.87 22.57
N LYS A 556 6.72 -37.71 23.14
CA LYS A 556 5.89 -37.36 24.30
C LYS A 556 6.77 -37.30 25.56
N VAL A 557 6.85 -36.13 26.18
CA VAL A 557 7.22 -36.00 27.59
C VAL A 557 5.92 -35.94 28.39
N ASN A 558 5.71 -36.93 29.25
CA ASN A 558 4.57 -36.98 30.17
C ASN A 558 4.80 -36.01 31.33
N GLY A 559 3.83 -35.14 31.60
CA GLY A 559 3.77 -34.30 32.78
C GLY A 559 2.35 -33.81 32.96
N GLY A 560 1.53 -34.59 33.67
CA GLY A 560 0.19 -34.18 34.05
C GLY A 560 0.24 -33.29 35.29
N THR A 561 -0.57 -32.25 35.31
CA THR A 561 -1.02 -31.61 36.56
C THR A 561 -2.44 -31.12 36.40
N SER A 562 -3.23 -31.56 37.35
CA SER A 562 -4.60 -31.21 37.67
C SER A 562 -4.81 -29.73 37.95
N GLU A 563 -6.03 -29.28 37.67
CA GLU A 563 -6.64 -28.07 38.20
C GLU A 563 -6.50 -27.97 39.73
N ASN A 564 -6.22 -26.77 40.23
CA ASN A 564 -6.89 -26.27 41.42
C ASN A 564 -6.81 -24.75 41.50
N GLN A 565 -7.99 -24.16 41.75
CA GLN A 565 -8.21 -22.78 42.15
C GLN A 565 -7.64 -22.53 43.55
N ALA A 566 -7.04 -21.37 43.79
CA ALA A 566 -7.22 -20.62 45.04
C ALA A 566 -6.62 -19.22 44.92
N THR A 567 -7.44 -18.26 45.32
CA THR A 567 -7.16 -16.87 45.71
C THR A 567 -6.05 -16.78 46.76
N ASN A 568 -5.24 -15.71 46.74
CA ASN A 568 -5.08 -14.80 47.89
C ASN A 568 -4.16 -13.60 47.61
N HIS A 569 -4.58 -12.48 48.18
CA HIS A 569 -3.84 -11.24 48.41
C HIS A 569 -2.53 -11.45 49.17
N ALA A 570 -1.49 -10.69 48.83
CA ALA A 570 -0.59 -10.04 49.80
C ALA A 570 0.31 -8.99 49.13
N THR A 571 0.12 -7.75 49.57
CA THR A 571 1.07 -6.62 49.54
C THR A 571 2.27 -6.90 50.45
N VAL A 572 3.48 -6.40 50.08
CA VAL A 572 4.65 -6.00 50.92
C VAL A 572 5.79 -5.70 49.91
N THR A 573 6.14 -4.45 49.61
CA THR A 573 7.08 -3.51 50.28
C THR A 573 8.50 -4.04 50.48
N GLY A 574 9.49 -3.26 50.01
CA GLY A 574 10.79 -3.15 50.69
C GLY A 574 11.96 -3.90 50.06
N THR A 575 12.76 -3.13 49.31
CA THR A 575 14.24 -3.12 49.26
C THR A 575 15.00 -4.13 50.14
N GLU A 576 15.91 -4.90 49.54
CA GLU A 576 17.38 -4.84 49.77
C GLU A 576 18.14 -6.02 49.11
N ASN A 577 19.40 -5.71 48.77
CA ASN A 577 20.54 -6.60 48.51
C ASN A 577 20.69 -7.31 47.16
N MET A 578 21.33 -6.57 46.25
CA MET A 578 22.32 -7.09 45.31
C MET A 578 23.48 -7.76 46.07
N GLN A 579 23.50 -9.10 46.13
CA GLN A 579 24.71 -9.94 46.12
C GLN A 579 24.26 -11.40 46.25
N GLY A 580 23.95 -12.02 45.12
CA GLY A 580 23.50 -13.42 45.06
C GLY A 580 22.98 -13.89 43.71
N LEU A 581 23.38 -13.26 42.60
CA LEU A 581 22.96 -13.62 41.24
C LEU A 581 24.13 -13.57 40.25
N ILE A 582 25.24 -14.21 40.62
CA ILE A 582 26.29 -14.62 39.67
C ILE A 582 26.76 -16.01 40.10
N GLU A 583 25.89 -17.02 39.98
CA GLU A 583 26.32 -18.42 39.97
C GLU A 583 25.22 -19.37 39.49
N GLU A 584 24.57 -19.05 38.37
CA GLU A 584 23.83 -20.05 37.60
C GLU A 584 23.80 -19.58 36.15
N PHE A 585 24.15 -20.47 35.22
CA PHE A 585 24.42 -20.26 33.77
C PHE A 585 25.90 -20.30 33.36
N ARG A 586 26.54 -21.43 33.67
CA ARG A 586 27.68 -21.95 32.89
C ARG A 586 27.19 -23.16 32.08
N VAL A 587 27.00 -22.98 30.78
CA VAL A 587 26.86 -24.10 29.83
C VAL A 587 28.27 -24.46 29.33
N PRO A 588 28.77 -25.69 29.51
CA PRO A 588 30.09 -26.07 29.02
C PRO A 588 30.03 -26.32 27.51
N GLY A 589 30.90 -25.66 26.72
CA GLY A 589 31.18 -26.12 25.35
C GLY A 589 31.41 -25.08 24.25
N ILE A 590 31.48 -23.78 24.52
CA ILE A 590 31.76 -22.78 23.48
C ILE A 590 32.87 -21.83 23.97
N LYS A 591 34.03 -21.87 23.31
CA LYS A 591 35.10 -20.87 23.44
C LYS A 591 34.90 -19.83 22.34
N PHE A 592 34.87 -18.55 22.72
CA PHE A 592 34.92 -17.42 21.79
C PHE A 592 36.32 -17.25 21.21
#